data_AF-W6AAM7-F1
#
_entry.id   AF-W6AAM7-F1
#
_cell.length_a   1.000
_cell.length_b   1.000
_cell.length_c   1.000
_cell.angle_alpha   90.00
_cell.angle_beta   90.00
_cell.angle_gamma   90.00
#
_symmetry.space_group_name_H-M   'P 1'
#
loop_
_entity.id
_entity.type
_entity.pdbx_description
1 polymer ?
#
loop_
_entity_poly.entity_id
_entity_poly.type
_entity_poly.pdbx_seq_one_letter_code
_entity_poly.pdbx_strand_id
1 'polypeptide(L)'
;MSQLTSSLLIGFSFVALIVGIAFIFVYRKWLEKRNKEKEDFRTENGRYKIFSFWQNYFFWFMIFLGFFLGIFMFFMGIGYYF
;
A
#
# COMPACT_ATOMS: atom_id res chain seq x y z
N MET A 1 -31.07 -1.88 0.44
CA MET A 1 -29.78 -2.61 0.36
C MET A 1 -29.44 -3.10 1.76
N SER A 2 -28.95 -4.34 1.90
CA SER A 2 -29.02 -5.08 3.18
C SER A 2 -27.91 -4.67 4.15
N GLN A 3 -28.19 -4.76 5.46
CA GLN A 3 -27.21 -4.62 6.55
C GLN A 3 -25.96 -5.49 6.35
N LEU A 4 -26.09 -6.61 5.64
CA LEU A 4 -25.00 -7.48 5.22
C LEU A 4 -23.97 -6.70 4.36
N THR A 5 -24.42 -5.91 3.38
CA THR A 5 -23.56 -5.13 2.50
C THR A 5 -22.78 -4.07 3.29
N SER A 6 -23.42 -3.38 4.22
CA SER A 6 -22.77 -2.37 5.07
C SER A 6 -21.70 -2.99 5.98
N SER A 7 -22.02 -4.13 6.62
CA SER A 7 -21.05 -4.87 7.44
C SER A 7 -19.86 -5.39 6.63
N LEU A 8 -20.09 -5.86 5.39
CA LEU A 8 -19.02 -6.28 4.49
C LEU A 8 -18.13 -5.10 4.09
N LEU A 9 -18.70 -3.94 3.71
CA LEU A 9 -17.93 -2.75 3.35
C LEU A 9 -17.05 -2.26 4.50
N ILE A 10 -17.59 -2.24 5.72
CA ILE A 10 -16.82 -1.88 6.93
C ILE A 10 -15.73 -2.94 7.18
N GLY A 11 -16.03 -4.23 7.09
CA GLY A 11 -15.03 -5.28 7.25
C GLY A 11 -13.87 -5.17 6.25
N PHE A 12 -14.18 -5.00 4.96
CA PHE A 12 -13.18 -4.82 3.91
C PHE A 12 -12.38 -3.52 4.05
N SER A 13 -12.96 -2.48 4.64
CA SER A 13 -12.25 -1.22 4.92
C SER A 13 -11.06 -1.43 5.86
N PHE A 14 -11.26 -2.20 6.94
CA PHE A 14 -10.19 -2.54 7.87
C PHE A 14 -9.13 -3.44 7.23
N VAL A 15 -9.55 -4.40 6.40
CA VAL A 15 -8.62 -5.25 5.64
C VAL A 15 -7.75 -4.40 4.69
N ALA A 16 -8.35 -3.45 3.96
CA ALA A 16 -7.61 -2.56 3.06
C ALA A 16 -6.59 -1.68 3.82
N LEU A 17 -6.95 -1.18 5.01
CA LEU A 17 -6.02 -0.46 5.88
C LEU A 17 -4.86 -1.35 6.37
N ILE A 18 -5.16 -2.59 6.79
CA ILE A 18 -4.14 -3.56 7.20
C ILE A 18 -3.18 -3.87 6.04
N VAL A 19 -3.71 -4.05 4.83
CA VAL A 19 -2.90 -4.26 3.61
C VAL A 19 -2.02 -3.04 3.32
N GLY A 20 -2.58 -1.82 3.43
CA GLY A 20 -1.81 -0.58 3.29
C GLY A 20 -0.64 -0.49 4.28
N ILE A 21 -0.89 -0.84 5.55
CA ILE A 21 0.15 -0.91 6.59
C ILE A 21 1.18 -2.00 6.27
N ALA A 22 0.76 -3.18 5.84
CA ALA A 22 1.67 -4.26 5.46
C ALA A 22 2.60 -3.82 4.31
N PHE A 23 2.10 -3.08 3.34
CA PHE A 23 2.92 -2.50 2.27
C PHE A 23 3.96 -1.50 2.79
N ILE A 24 3.66 -0.72 3.84
CA ILE A 24 4.66 0.16 4.48
C ILE A 24 5.82 -0.67 5.06
N PHE A 25 5.53 -1.78 5.74
CA PHE A 25 6.57 -2.67 6.28
C PHE A 25 7.42 -3.29 5.18
N VAL A 26 6.78 -3.78 4.11
CA VAL A 26 7.48 -4.33 2.94
C VAL A 26 8.36 -3.27 2.28
N TYR A 27 7.83 -2.07 2.11
CA TYR A 27 8.55 -0.93 1.53
C TYR A 27 9.77 -0.55 2.37
N ARG A 28 9.62 -0.46 3.69
CA ARG A 28 10.74 -0.19 4.60
C ARG A 28 11.84 -1.25 4.49
N LYS A 29 11.47 -2.53 4.47
CA LYS A 29 12.43 -3.63 4.31
C LYS A 29 13.14 -3.60 2.95
N TRP A 30 12.41 -3.24 1.89
CA TRP A 30 12.99 -3.04 0.56
C TRP A 30 13.98 -1.86 0.54
N LEU A 31 13.65 -0.74 1.19
CA LEU A 31 14.51 0.43 1.31
C LEU A 31 15.80 0.11 2.09
N GLU A 32 15.69 -0.61 3.21
CA GLU A 32 16.84 -1.06 4.01
C GLU A 32 17.78 -1.95 3.19
N LYS A 33 17.22 -2.87 2.39
CA LYS A 33 18.02 -3.72 1.48
C LYS A 33 18.74 -2.87 0.44
N ARG A 34 18.05 -1.91 -0.19
CA ARG A 34 18.61 -1.02 -1.22
C ARG A 34 19.68 -0.08 -0.67
N ASN A 35 19.54 0.38 0.58
CA ASN A 35 20.57 1.22 1.21
C ASN A 35 21.85 0.43 1.49
N LYS A 36 21.73 -0.83 1.95
CA LYS A 36 22.90 -1.72 2.11
C LYS A 36 23.59 -2.03 0.78
N GLU A 37 22.81 -2.24 -0.29
CA GLU A 37 23.34 -2.43 -1.66
C GLU A 37 24.04 -1.18 -2.22
N LYS A 38 23.80 0.01 -1.68
CA LYS A 38 24.51 1.24 -2.09
C LYS A 38 25.83 1.45 -1.35
N GLU A 39 25.94 0.92 -0.13
CA GLU A 39 27.18 0.98 0.68
C GLU A 39 28.24 0.02 0.14
N ASP A 40 27.82 -1.14 -0.37
CA ASP A 40 28.65 -1.98 -1.23
C ASP A 40 28.68 -1.37 -2.65
N PHE A 41 29.75 -0.68 -3.03
CA PHE A 41 29.95 0.04 -4.32
C PHE A 41 29.83 -0.82 -5.62
N ARG A 42 29.19 -1.99 -5.57
CA ARG A 42 28.90 -2.87 -6.70
C ARG A 42 27.70 -2.37 -7.51
N THR A 43 27.98 -1.38 -8.35
CA THR A 43 27.45 -1.26 -9.72
C THR A 43 25.92 -1.26 -9.87
N GLU A 44 25.26 -0.13 -9.60
CA GLU A 44 23.94 0.13 -10.21
C GLU A 44 24.13 0.39 -11.72
N ASN A 45 24.02 -0.66 -12.54
CA ASN A 45 23.88 -0.53 -13.98
C ASN A 45 22.66 0.37 -14.30
N GLY A 46 22.83 1.40 -15.14
CA GLY A 46 21.83 2.47 -15.35
C GLY A 46 20.40 2.01 -15.70
N ARG A 47 20.22 0.78 -16.23
CA ARG A 47 18.90 0.16 -16.49
C ARG A 47 18.12 -0.17 -15.21
N TYR A 48 18.80 -0.51 -14.12
CA TYR A 48 18.15 -0.83 -12.83
C TYR A 48 17.66 0.43 -12.10
N LYS A 49 18.17 1.62 -12.46
CA LYS A 49 17.78 2.90 -11.87
C LYS A 49 16.34 3.28 -12.20
N ILE A 50 15.92 3.05 -13.45
CA ILE A 50 14.54 3.29 -13.91
C ILE A 50 13.58 2.28 -13.27
N PHE A 51 13.97 1.00 -13.22
CA PHE A 51 13.15 -0.02 -12.58
C PHE A 51 12.95 0.24 -11.08
N SER A 52 14.02 0.68 -10.39
CA SER A 52 13.94 1.13 -9.00
C SER A 52 13.01 2.31 -8.80
N PHE A 53 13.01 3.27 -9.73
CA PHE A 53 12.14 4.44 -9.64
C PHE A 53 10.67 4.02 -9.75
N TRP A 54 10.35 3.15 -10.70
CA TRP A 54 9.02 2.57 -10.85
C TRP A 54 8.60 1.72 -9.65
N GLN A 55 9.49 0.91 -9.07
CA GLN A 55 9.19 0.15 -7.85
C GLN A 55 8.87 1.08 -6.67
N ASN A 56 9.65 2.15 -6.49
CA ASN A 56 9.40 3.13 -5.44
C ASN A 56 8.03 3.80 -5.62
N TYR A 57 7.71 4.22 -6.85
CA TYR A 57 6.40 4.80 -7.18
C TYR A 57 5.25 3.80 -6.95
N PHE A 58 5.45 2.54 -7.32
CA PHE A 58 4.46 1.47 -7.11
C PHE A 58 4.16 1.26 -5.62
N PHE A 59 5.17 1.23 -4.75
CA PHE A 59 4.94 1.11 -3.31
C PHE A 59 4.14 2.28 -2.75
N TRP A 60 4.52 3.52 -3.09
CA TRP A 60 3.76 4.70 -2.69
C TRP A 60 2.33 4.69 -3.20
N PHE A 61 2.13 4.28 -4.46
CA PHE A 61 0.81 4.14 -5.07
C PHE A 61 -0.04 3.09 -4.33
N MET A 62 0.51 1.90 -4.04
CA MET A 62 -0.20 0.83 -3.35
C MET A 62 -0.56 1.21 -1.90
N ILE A 63 0.34 1.90 -1.20
CA ILE A 63 0.07 2.44 0.14
C ILE A 63 -1.08 3.45 0.05
N PHE A 64 -0.98 4.44 -0.84
CA PHE A 64 -2.02 5.45 -1.02
C PHE A 64 -3.36 4.82 -1.40
N LEU A 65 -3.37 3.88 -2.35
CA LEU A 65 -4.56 3.18 -2.80
C LEU A 65 -5.21 2.37 -1.67
N GLY A 66 -4.41 1.67 -0.86
CA GLY A 66 -4.91 0.89 0.28
C GLY A 66 -5.58 1.78 1.35
N PHE A 67 -4.94 2.90 1.70
CA PHE A 67 -5.53 3.86 2.64
C PHE A 67 -6.76 4.57 2.07
N PHE A 68 -6.69 5.02 0.81
CA PHE A 68 -7.78 5.72 0.15
C PHE A 68 -9.02 4.82 -0.01
N LEU A 69 -8.84 3.59 -0.51
CA LEU A 69 -9.93 2.62 -0.62
C LEU A 69 -10.46 2.21 0.75
N GLY A 70 -9.60 2.01 1.75
CA GLY A 70 -10.02 1.72 3.11
C GLY A 70 -10.93 2.82 3.67
N ILE A 71 -10.48 4.07 3.63
CA ILE A 71 -11.26 5.22 4.11
C ILE A 71 -12.56 5.37 3.31
N PHE A 72 -12.50 5.28 1.97
CA PHE A 72 -13.66 5.42 1.10
C PHE A 72 -14.72 4.34 1.38
N MET A 73 -14.30 3.07 1.49
CA MET A 73 -15.20 1.95 1.79
C MET A 73 -15.79 2.06 3.20
N PHE A 74 -15.04 2.59 4.16
CA PHE A 74 -15.54 2.85 5.52
C PHE A 74 -16.66 3.90 5.52
N PHE A 75 -16.45 5.05 4.86
CA PHE A 75 -17.46 6.10 4.74
C PHE A 75 -18.71 5.63 3.99
N MET A 76 -18.53 4.89 2.89
CA MET A 76 -19.64 4.25 2.17
C MET A 76 -20.40 3.28 3.09
N GLY A 77 -19.68 2.42 3.82
CA GLY A 77 -20.27 1.46 4.74
C GLY A 77 -21.12 2.11 5.83
N ILE A 78 -20.66 3.23 6.41
CA ILE A 78 -21.44 4.03 7.37
C ILE A 78 -22.66 4.66 6.70
N GLY A 79 -22.49 5.25 5.51
CA GLY A 79 -23.58 5.91 4.78
C GLY A 79 -24.69 4.95 4.33
N TYR A 80 -24.39 3.66 4.14
CA TYR A 80 -25.38 2.61 3.88
C TYR A 80 -25.92 1.94 5.15
N TYR A 81 -25.30 2.19 6.32
CA TYR A 81 -25.74 1.62 7.60
C TYR A 81 -26.84 2.47 8.25
N PHE A 82 -26.79 3.79 8.07
CA PHE A 82 -27.87 4.73 8.42
C PHE A 82 -28.90 4.86 7.30
#